data_AF-A0AAW4VWA5-F1
#
_entry.id   AF-A0AAW4VWA5-F1
#
_cell.length_a   1.000
_cell.length_b   1.000
_cell.length_c   1.000
_cell.angle_alpha   90.00
_cell.angle_beta   90.00
_cell.angle_gamma   90.00
#
_symmetry.space_group_name_H-M   'P 1'
#
loop_
_entity.id
_entity.type
_entity.pdbx_description
1 polymer ?
#
loop_
_entity_poly.entity_id
_entity_poly.type
_entity_poly.pdbx_seq_one_letter_code
_entity_poly.pdbx_strand_id
1 'polypeptide(L)'
;AKTDLIHVPYGLVSLEGGKLSTRSGNIIYAEDILRESVSKIKEVINDKNPDLQDKEEVAKMVGIGAIIFNDLYNQRIKDVTFSWDKIHSFD
;
A
#
# COMPACT_ATOMS: atom_id res chain seq x y z
N ALA A 1 0.30 8.75 39.20
CA ALA A 1 0.08 7.57 38.33
C ALA A 1 1.36 7.31 37.55
N LYS A 2 1.90 6.08 37.57
CA LYS A 2 2.97 5.70 36.63
C LYS A 2 2.32 5.63 35.25
N THR A 3 2.79 6.45 34.32
CA THR A 3 2.36 6.36 32.93
C THR A 3 3.02 5.13 32.32
N ASP A 4 2.22 4.16 31.86
CA ASP A 4 2.76 3.01 31.15
C ASP A 4 3.29 3.47 29.78
N LEU A 5 4.60 3.40 29.61
CA LEU A 5 5.25 3.66 28.33
C LEU A 5 5.16 2.39 27.48
N ILE A 6 4.28 2.40 26.49
CA ILE A 6 4.04 1.26 25.60
C ILE A 6 4.81 1.47 24.28
N HIS A 7 5.73 0.57 23.98
CA HIS A 7 6.34 0.48 22.65
C HIS A 7 5.46 -0.41 21.76
N VAL A 8 5.01 0.14 20.62
CA VAL A 8 4.28 -0.60 19.59
C VAL A 8 5.27 -0.92 18.47
N PRO A 9 5.92 -2.11 18.48
CA PRO A 9 6.90 -2.45 17.46
C PRO A 9 6.24 -2.68 16.10
N TYR A 10 6.93 -2.25 15.06
CA TYR A 10 6.60 -2.51 13.66
C TYR A 10 7.85 -2.91 12.88
N GLY A 11 7.66 -3.70 11.82
CA GLY A 11 8.71 -4.10 10.89
C GLY A 11 9.09 -2.98 9.92
N LEU A 12 10.18 -3.17 9.20
CA LEU A 12 10.67 -2.21 8.22
C LEU A 12 10.15 -2.50 6.81
N VAL A 13 9.93 -1.44 6.04
CA VAL A 13 9.70 -1.53 4.60
C VAL A 13 11.03 -1.37 3.86
N SER A 14 11.26 -2.25 2.89
CA SER A 14 12.43 -2.27 2.01
C SER A 14 12.02 -2.37 0.55
N LEU A 15 12.90 -1.98 -0.37
CA LEU A 15 12.72 -2.21 -1.81
C LEU A 15 13.53 -3.44 -2.24
N GLU A 16 13.20 -4.02 -3.40
CA GLU A 16 14.03 -5.03 -4.05
C GLU A 16 15.44 -4.45 -4.31
N GLY A 17 16.42 -4.84 -3.49
CA GLY A 17 17.78 -4.30 -3.53
C GLY A 17 18.26 -3.64 -2.22
N GLY A 18 17.38 -3.45 -1.23
CA GLY A 18 17.78 -3.09 0.13
C GLY A 18 16.88 -2.07 0.83
N LYS A 19 17.40 -1.52 1.94
CA LYS A 19 16.68 -0.54 2.76
C LYS A 19 16.43 0.76 2.00
N LEU A 20 15.33 1.44 2.33
CA LEU A 20 15.07 2.78 1.86
C LEU A 20 16.21 3.73 2.27
N SER A 21 16.66 4.57 1.35
CA SER A 21 17.78 5.48 1.54
C SER A 21 17.63 6.72 0.66
N THR A 22 17.36 7.86 1.30
CA THR A 22 17.25 9.16 0.62
C THR A 22 18.57 9.58 -0.02
N ARG A 23 19.70 9.32 0.65
CA ARG A 23 21.03 9.70 0.16
C ARG A 23 21.45 8.95 -1.10
N SER A 24 21.07 7.67 -1.23
CA SER A 24 21.37 6.86 -2.41
C SER A 24 20.23 6.87 -3.44
N GLY A 25 19.15 7.62 -3.20
CA GLY A 25 17.98 7.67 -4.07
C GLY A 25 17.12 6.41 -4.06
N ASN A 26 17.38 5.44 -3.17
CA ASN A 26 16.60 4.21 -3.07
C ASN A 26 15.35 4.48 -2.22
N ILE A 27 14.38 5.19 -2.79
CA ILE A 27 13.16 5.61 -2.08
C ILE A 27 11.91 5.26 -2.88
N ILE A 28 10.81 5.16 -2.17
CA ILE A 28 9.47 5.12 -2.74
C ILE A 28 8.56 6.03 -1.92
N TYR A 29 7.70 6.80 -2.59
CA TYR A 29 6.75 7.66 -1.92
C TYR A 29 5.44 6.90 -1.69
N ALA A 30 4.91 7.02 -0.47
CA ALA A 30 3.59 6.47 -0.15
C ALA A 30 2.50 7.03 -1.08
N GLU A 31 2.64 8.30 -1.50
CA GLU A 31 1.73 8.92 -2.47
C GLU A 31 1.70 8.18 -3.81
N ASP A 32 2.85 7.77 -4.33
CA ASP A 32 2.94 7.03 -5.60
C ASP A 32 2.24 5.67 -5.47
N ILE A 33 2.45 4.98 -4.34
CA ILE A 33 1.80 3.69 -4.05
C ILE A 33 0.28 3.84 -4.04
N LEU A 34 -0.23 4.89 -3.36
CA LEU A 34 -1.67 5.14 -3.28
C LEU A 34 -2.25 5.53 -4.66
N ARG A 35 -1.56 6.38 -5.42
CA ARG A 35 -1.99 6.78 -6.77
C ARG A 35 -2.05 5.60 -7.72
N GLU A 36 -1.02 4.76 -7.71
CA GLU A 36 -0.95 3.56 -8.56
C GLU A 36 -2.06 2.57 -8.18
N SER A 37 -2.30 2.36 -6.88
CA SER A 37 -3.38 1.49 -6.40
C SER A 37 -4.76 1.96 -6.90
N VAL A 38 -5.04 3.26 -6.82
CA VAL A 38 -6.30 3.83 -7.33
C VAL A 38 -6.41 3.69 -8.85
N SER A 39 -5.33 3.97 -9.58
CA SER A 39 -5.28 3.79 -11.04
C SER A 39 -5.59 2.34 -11.43
N LYS A 40 -4.99 1.39 -10.72
CA LYS A 40 -5.17 -0.03 -11.01
C LYS A 40 -6.58 -0.53 -10.73
N ILE A 41 -7.20 -0.08 -9.63
CA ILE A 41 -8.60 -0.40 -9.37
C ILE A 41 -9.52 0.21 -10.43
N LYS A 42 -9.21 1.41 -10.92
CA LYS A 42 -9.98 2.03 -12.00
C LYS A 42 -9.93 1.20 -13.30
N GLU A 43 -8.78 0.63 -13.65
CA GLU A 43 -8.67 -0.35 -14.75
C GLU A 43 -9.58 -1.56 -14.51
N VAL A 44 -9.49 -2.17 -13.32
CA VAL A 44 -10.32 -3.34 -12.96
C VAL A 44 -11.83 -3.02 -13.02
N ILE A 45 -12.24 -1.84 -12.58
CA ILE A 45 -13.63 -1.38 -12.68
C ILE A 45 -14.04 -1.22 -14.15
N ASN A 46 -13.19 -0.62 -14.99
CA ASN A 46 -13.51 -0.47 -16.41
C ASN A 46 -13.63 -1.81 -17.14
N ASP A 47 -12.85 -2.82 -16.73
CA ASP A 47 -12.91 -4.15 -17.34
C ASP A 47 -14.10 -4.97 -16.85
N LYS A 48 -14.37 -4.96 -15.53
CA LYS A 48 -15.38 -5.84 -14.90
C LYS A 48 -16.76 -5.20 -14.72
N ASN A 49 -16.82 -3.88 -14.55
CA ASN A 49 -18.06 -3.14 -14.30
C ASN A 49 -18.03 -1.76 -14.96
N PRO A 50 -18.00 -1.69 -16.31
CA PRO A 50 -17.85 -0.45 -17.06
C PRO A 50 -19.01 0.54 -16.88
N ASP A 51 -20.18 0.11 -16.41
CA ASP A 51 -21.34 0.98 -16.22
C ASP A 51 -21.49 1.50 -14.78
N LEU A 52 -20.53 1.20 -13.91
CA LEU A 52 -20.52 1.68 -12.53
C LEU A 52 -20.52 3.21 -12.49
N GLN A 53 -21.44 3.79 -11.72
CA GLN A 53 -21.46 5.22 -11.42
C GLN A 53 -20.34 5.59 -10.45
N ASP A 54 -19.81 6.81 -10.55
CA ASP A 54 -18.79 7.34 -9.64
C ASP A 54 -17.51 6.50 -9.54
N LYS A 55 -17.08 5.90 -10.66
CA LYS A 55 -15.90 5.02 -10.74
C LYS A 55 -14.65 5.59 -10.06
N GLU A 56 -14.45 6.91 -10.16
CA GLU A 56 -13.28 7.58 -9.57
C GLU A 56 -13.30 7.48 -8.04
N GLU A 57 -14.45 7.75 -7.42
CA GLU A 57 -14.60 7.70 -5.97
C GLU A 57 -14.53 6.25 -5.48
N VAL A 58 -15.18 5.32 -6.19
CA VAL A 58 -15.09 3.88 -5.85
C VAL A 58 -13.66 3.38 -5.97
N ALA A 59 -12.93 3.73 -7.04
CA ALA A 59 -11.53 3.35 -7.21
C ALA A 59 -10.66 3.88 -6.08
N LYS A 60 -10.91 5.12 -5.64
CA LYS A 60 -10.21 5.74 -4.53
C LYS A 60 -10.47 5.01 -3.21
N MET A 61 -11.73 4.74 -2.89
CA MET A 61 -12.12 4.03 -1.67
C MET A 61 -11.54 2.62 -1.62
N VAL A 62 -11.65 1.87 -2.72
CA VAL A 62 -11.19 0.49 -2.80
C VAL A 62 -9.66 0.43 -2.84
N GLY A 63 -8.99 1.26 -3.63
CA GLY A 63 -7.53 1.26 -3.74
C GLY A 63 -6.84 1.61 -2.42
N ILE A 64 -7.22 2.74 -1.81
CA ILE A 64 -6.65 3.15 -0.52
C ILE A 64 -7.01 2.13 0.58
N GLY A 65 -8.26 1.66 0.59
CA GLY A 65 -8.74 0.65 1.54
C GLY A 65 -7.94 -0.65 1.44
N ALA A 66 -7.62 -1.10 0.23
CA ALA A 66 -6.83 -2.30 0.01
C ALA A 66 -5.41 -2.19 0.58
N ILE A 67 -4.75 -1.05 0.41
CA ILE A 67 -3.39 -0.82 0.96
C ILE A 67 -3.43 -0.80 2.50
N ILE A 68 -4.36 -0.08 3.10
CA ILE A 68 -4.52 -0.04 4.57
C ILE A 68 -4.85 -1.43 5.11
N PHE A 69 -5.77 -2.14 4.45
CA PHE A 69 -6.13 -3.50 4.85
C PHE A 69 -4.95 -4.45 4.77
N ASN A 70 -4.15 -4.38 3.70
CA ASN A 70 -2.96 -5.21 3.55
C ASN A 70 -1.94 -4.97 4.68
N ASP A 71 -1.71 -3.71 5.05
CA ASP A 71 -0.79 -3.35 6.15
C ASP A 71 -1.31 -3.86 7.51
N LEU A 72 -2.61 -3.73 7.77
CA LEU A 72 -3.24 -4.16 9.02
C LEU A 72 -3.44 -5.68 9.13
N TYR A 73 -3.65 -6.37 8.01
CA TYR A 73 -3.86 -7.82 7.96
C TYR A 73 -2.56 -8.58 8.24
N ASN A 74 -1.43 -8.03 7.78
CA ASN A 74 -0.12 -8.61 8.05
C ASN A 74 0.30 -8.42 9.52
N GLN A 75 1.11 -9.34 10.04
CA GLN A 75 1.66 -9.17 11.39
C GLN A 75 2.57 -7.94 11.42
N ARG A 76 2.17 -6.89 12.15
CA ARG A 76 2.88 -5.60 12.23
C ARG A 76 4.39 -5.70 12.47
N ILE A 77 4.85 -6.77 13.13
CA ILE A 77 6.26 -6.99 13.51
C ILE A 77 7.11 -7.47 12.33
N LYS A 78 6.50 -7.97 11.25
CA LYS A 78 7.23 -8.52 10.10
C LYS A 78 7.71 -7.42 9.18
N ASP A 79 8.95 -7.56 8.72
CA ASP A 79 9.50 -6.73 7.65
C ASP A 79 8.77 -7.02 6.33
N VAL A 80 8.59 -5.98 5.52
CA VAL A 80 7.95 -6.05 4.21
C VAL A 80 8.94 -5.62 3.14
N THR A 81 9.08 -6.43 2.10
CA THR A 81 9.77 -6.03 0.87
C THR A 81 8.72 -5.60 -0.14
N PHE A 82 8.67 -4.30 -0.39
CA PHE A 82 7.85 -3.69 -1.40
C PHE A 82 8.36 -4.06 -2.80
N SER A 83 7.42 -4.41 -3.68
CA SER A 83 7.65 -4.73 -5.08
C SER A 83 6.42 -4.32 -5.89
N TRP A 84 6.64 -3.61 -6.99
CA TRP A 84 5.55 -3.19 -7.87
C TRP A 84 4.81 -4.39 -8.48
N ASP A 85 5.55 -5.44 -8.85
CA ASP A 85 4.96 -6.66 -9.40
C ASP A 85 4.04 -7.35 -8.39
N LYS A 86 4.40 -7.35 -7.10
CA LYS A 86 3.56 -7.92 -6.03
C LYS A 86 2.29 -7.11 -5.78
N ILE A 87 2.35 -5.79 -5.94
CA ILE A 87 1.18 -4.92 -5.75
C ILE A 87 0.24 -4.99 -6.96
N HIS A 88 0.78 -5.27 -8.14
CA HIS A 88 0.00 -5.38 -9.37
C HIS A 88 -0.65 -6.77 -9.54
N SER A 89 -0.26 -7.76 -8.73
CA SER A 89 -0.88 -9.09 -8.69
C SER A 89 -2.12 -9.05 -7.78
N PHE A 90 -3.31 -9.08 -8.39
CA PHE A 90 -4.61 -9.19 -7.71
C PHE A 90 -5.17 -10.63 -7.75
N ASP A 91 -4.30 -11.63 -7.94
CA ASP A 91 -4.65 -13.06 -7.94
C ASP A 91 -4.77 -13.64 -6.52
#